data_AF-A0AAW0IY05-F1
#
_entry.id   AF-A0AAW0IY05-F1
#
_cell.length_a   1.000
_cell.length_b   1.000
_cell.length_c   1.000
_cell.angle_alpha   90.00
_cell.angle_beta   90.00
_cell.angle_gamma   90.00
#
_symmetry.space_group_name_H-M   'P 1'
#
loop_
_entity.id
_entity.type
_entity.pdbx_description
1 polymer ?
#
loop_
_entity_poly.entity_id
_entity_poly.type
_entity_poly.pdbx_seq_one_letter_code
_entity_poly.pdbx_strand_id
1 'polypeptide(L)'
;MEINKIIEIALEVDYHEGKQCNLRVKGVLVTNPSNPLGTTMSRRELNLLISFITTKGIHLISDELYSGTVFSLPSFVSVMEVLKEKNCDKTEVWNRAHID
;
A
#
# COMPACT_ATOMS: atom_id res chain seq x y z
N MET A 1 -15.94 -15.11 -1.61
CA MET A 1 -14.56 -14.96 -1.12
C MET A 1 -14.26 -13.46 -1.15
N GLU A 2 -14.02 -12.83 0.00
CA GLU A 2 -13.87 -11.37 0.08
C GLU A 2 -12.54 -10.93 -0.56
N ILE A 3 -12.57 -10.01 -1.55
CA ILE A 3 -11.38 -9.55 -2.31
C ILE A 3 -10.20 -9.16 -1.40
N ASN A 4 -10.50 -8.59 -0.23
CA ASN A 4 -9.49 -8.19 0.76
C ASN A 4 -8.63 -9.35 1.26
N LYS A 5 -9.20 -10.55 1.39
CA LYS A 5 -8.47 -11.75 1.80
C LYS A 5 -7.46 -12.18 0.73
N ILE A 6 -7.71 -11.85 -0.54
CA ILE A 6 -6.82 -12.19 -1.64
C ILE A 6 -5.55 -11.33 -1.59
N ILE A 7 -5.69 -10.02 -1.35
CA ILE A 7 -4.55 -9.09 -1.28
C ILE A 7 -3.64 -9.44 -0.10
N GLU A 8 -4.20 -9.71 1.07
CA GLU A 8 -3.44 -10.13 2.24
C GLU A 8 -2.63 -11.41 1.97
N ILE A 9 -3.28 -12.42 1.38
CA ILE A 9 -2.63 -13.68 1.02
C ILE A 9 -1.52 -13.44 -0.02
N ALA A 10 -1.79 -12.64 -1.05
CA ALA A 10 -0.81 -12.35 -2.10
C ALA A 10 0.45 -11.67 -1.52
N LEU A 11 0.28 -10.65 -0.68
CA LEU A 11 1.40 -9.97 -0.02
C LEU A 11 2.25 -10.92 0.83
N GLU A 12 1.61 -11.84 1.58
CA GLU A 12 2.33 -12.83 2.37
C GLU A 12 3.06 -13.86 1.50
N VAL A 13 2.41 -14.37 0.46
CA VAL A 13 3.01 -15.33 -0.48
C VAL A 13 4.26 -14.74 -1.13
N ASP A 14 4.15 -13.54 -1.71
CA ASP A 14 5.26 -12.89 -2.42
C ASP A 14 6.43 -12.56 -1.47
N TYR A 15 6.12 -12.12 -0.24
CA TYR A 15 7.14 -11.87 0.78
C TYR A 15 7.85 -13.15 1.22
N HIS A 16 7.11 -14.26 1.37
CA HIS A 16 7.67 -15.56 1.69
C HIS A 16 8.52 -16.13 0.54
N GLU A 17 8.08 -15.98 -0.70
CA GLU A 17 8.84 -16.39 -1.89
C GLU A 17 10.17 -15.63 -1.97
N GLY A 18 10.15 -14.31 -1.80
CA GLY A 18 11.38 -13.51 -1.74
C GLY A 18 12.36 -14.02 -0.68
N LYS A 19 11.87 -14.39 0.51
CA LYS A 19 12.70 -15.00 1.56
C LYS A 19 13.25 -16.37 1.17
N GLN A 20 12.46 -17.22 0.52
CA GLN A 20 12.90 -18.54 0.06
C GLN A 20 13.99 -18.44 -1.02
N CYS A 21 13.94 -17.39 -1.85
CA CYS A 21 15.00 -17.04 -2.80
C CYS A 21 16.22 -16.36 -2.14
N ASN A 22 16.30 -16.33 -0.80
CA ASN A 22 17.35 -15.66 -0.03
C ASN A 22 17.47 -14.15 -0.33
N LEU A 23 16.37 -13.52 -0.75
CA LEU A 23 16.30 -12.08 -0.99
C LEU A 23 15.82 -11.36 0.27
N ARG A 24 16.38 -10.19 0.54
CA ARG A 24 15.90 -9.30 1.60
C ARG A 24 14.87 -8.35 1.03
N VAL A 25 13.58 -8.67 1.18
CA VAL A 25 12.48 -7.77 0.81
C VAL A 25 12.56 -6.47 1.61
N LYS A 26 12.54 -5.33 0.90
CA LYS A 26 12.71 -3.99 1.49
C LYS A 26 11.46 -3.14 1.53
N GLY A 27 10.47 -3.47 0.72
CA GLY A 27 9.25 -2.72 0.67
C GLY A 27 8.28 -3.22 -0.39
N VAL A 28 7.16 -2.53 -0.46
CA VAL A 28 6.11 -2.68 -1.45
C VAL A 28 6.06 -1.40 -2.26
N LEU A 29 5.94 -1.54 -3.58
CA LEU A 29 5.67 -0.44 -4.50
C LEU A 29 4.24 -0.61 -5.01
N VAL A 30 3.44 0.44 -4.92
CA VAL A 30 2.08 0.46 -5.46
C VAL A 30 1.89 1.69 -6.33
N THR A 31 1.05 1.55 -7.36
CA THR A 31 0.61 2.68 -8.19
C THR A 31 -0.85 2.94 -7.86
N ASN A 32 -1.16 4.12 -7.33
CA ASN A 32 -2.50 4.51 -6.89
C ASN A 32 -2.78 5.97 -7.28
N PRO A 33 -3.66 6.26 -8.25
CA PRO A 33 -4.45 5.31 -9.04
C PRO A 33 -3.60 4.38 -9.91
N SER A 34 -4.07 3.15 -10.13
CA SER A 34 -3.33 2.09 -10.80
C SER A 34 -3.20 2.32 -12.31
N ASN A 35 -2.00 2.08 -12.82
CA ASN A 35 -1.72 1.83 -14.24
C ASN A 35 -1.31 0.36 -14.37
N PRO A 36 -1.93 -0.46 -15.25
CA PRO A 36 -2.88 -0.10 -16.31
C PRO A 36 -4.36 -0.20 -15.94
N LEU A 37 -4.71 -0.50 -14.68
CA LEU A 37 -6.09 -0.85 -14.31
C LEU A 37 -7.05 0.34 -14.31
N GLY A 38 -6.54 1.57 -14.15
CA GLY A 38 -7.36 2.79 -14.09
C GLY A 38 -8.22 2.89 -12.82
N THR A 39 -7.92 2.10 -11.79
CA THR A 39 -8.68 2.05 -10.53
C THR A 39 -7.92 2.69 -9.39
N THR A 40 -8.65 3.33 -8.47
CA THR A 40 -8.11 3.81 -7.19
C THR A 40 -8.13 2.72 -6.14
N MET A 41 -7.13 2.69 -5.25
CA MET A 41 -7.18 1.83 -4.07
C MET A 41 -8.23 2.34 -3.09
N SER A 42 -8.98 1.41 -2.50
CA SER A 42 -9.89 1.71 -1.40
C SER A 42 -9.12 1.98 -0.10
N ARG A 43 -9.74 2.72 0.83
CA ARG A 43 -9.20 2.91 2.17
C ARG A 43 -8.89 1.58 2.88
N ARG A 44 -9.67 0.53 2.62
CA ARG A 44 -9.45 -0.78 3.25
C ARG A 44 -8.18 -1.45 2.73
N GLU A 45 -7.90 -1.36 1.43
CA GLU A 45 -6.67 -1.87 0.82
C GLU A 45 -5.44 -1.10 1.31
N LEU A 46 -5.52 0.23 1.37
CA LEU A 46 -4.46 1.07 1.94
C LEU A 46 -4.17 0.71 3.41
N ASN A 47 -5.20 0.48 4.21
CA ASN A 47 -5.05 0.02 5.59
C ASN A 47 -4.36 -1.35 5.70
N LEU A 48 -4.65 -2.25 4.76
CA LEU A 48 -4.03 -3.58 4.68
C LEU A 48 -2.54 -3.45 4.36
N LEU A 49 -2.17 -2.61 3.38
CA LEU A 49 -0.78 -2.30 3.04
C LEU A 49 -0.03 -1.70 4.22
N ILE A 50 -0.60 -0.68 4.89
CA ILE A 50 0.00 -0.06 6.07
C ILE A 50 0.22 -1.10 7.19
N SER A 51 -0.75 -1.98 7.43
CA SER A 51 -0.63 -3.03 8.45
C SER A 51 0.46 -4.04 8.09
N PHE A 52 0.54 -4.42 6.81
CA PHE A 52 1.55 -5.33 6.29
C PHE A 52 2.96 -4.76 6.43
N ILE A 53 3.22 -3.53 5.95
CA ILE A 53 4.55 -2.92 6.05
C ILE A 53 4.98 -2.68 7.49
N THR A 54 4.03 -2.36 8.37
CA THR A 54 4.27 -2.20 9.82
C THR A 54 4.70 -3.53 10.41
N THR A 55 3.97 -4.61 10.13
CA THR A 55 4.25 -5.96 10.64
C THR A 55 5.59 -6.48 10.16
N LYS A 56 5.93 -6.26 8.88
CA LYS A 56 7.20 -6.74 8.30
C LYS A 56 8.37 -5.80 8.56
N GLY A 57 8.13 -4.58 9.04
CA GLY A 57 9.17 -3.56 9.21
C GLY A 57 9.84 -3.20 7.88
N ILE A 58 9.05 -3.00 6.83
CA ILE A 58 9.51 -2.66 5.47
C ILE A 58 8.92 -1.32 5.00
N HIS A 59 9.32 -0.85 3.82
CA HIS A 59 8.86 0.42 3.26
C HIS A 59 7.63 0.26 2.35
N LEU A 60 6.89 1.34 2.15
CA LEU A 60 5.87 1.48 1.12
C LEU A 60 6.21 2.71 0.28
N ILE A 61 6.23 2.53 -1.04
CA ILE A 61 6.26 3.63 -2.01
C ILE A 61 4.91 3.60 -2.72
N SER A 62 4.18 4.70 -2.63
CA SER A 62 2.91 4.93 -3.33
C SER A 62 3.19 5.92 -4.46
N ASP A 63 3.26 5.40 -5.69
CA ASP A 63 3.28 6.22 -6.91
C ASP A 63 1.87 6.80 -7.09
N GLU A 64 1.73 8.10 -6.86
CA GLU A 64 0.46 8.82 -6.89
C GLU A 64 0.37 9.78 -8.09
N LEU A 65 1.12 9.49 -9.17
CA LEU A 65 1.20 10.30 -10.39
C LEU A 65 -0.18 10.61 -11.01
N TYR A 66 -1.11 9.66 -10.93
CA TYR A 66 -2.47 9.79 -11.49
C TYR A 66 -3.50 10.35 -10.49
N SER A 67 -3.07 10.81 -9.31
CA SER A 67 -3.97 11.32 -8.25
C SER A 67 -4.93 12.43 -8.73
N GLY A 68 -4.48 13.26 -9.68
CA GLY A 68 -5.29 14.33 -10.30
C GLY A 68 -6.21 13.90 -11.43
N THR A 69 -6.21 12.63 -11.86
CA THR A 69 -6.95 12.14 -13.03
C THR A 69 -8.06 11.15 -12.66
N VAL A 70 -8.66 11.30 -11.48
CA VAL A 70 -9.80 10.49 -11.04
C VAL A 70 -11.12 11.21 -11.33
N PHE A 71 -11.86 10.73 -12.33
CA PHE A 71 -13.08 11.36 -12.83
C PHE A 71 -14.39 10.72 -12.34
N SER A 72 -14.30 9.63 -11.59
CA SER A 72 -15.45 8.87 -11.09
C SER A 72 -15.25 8.45 -9.64
N LEU A 73 -16.33 8.04 -8.98
CA LEU A 73 -16.24 7.41 -7.66
C LEU A 73 -15.69 5.97 -7.77
N PRO A 74 -15.03 5.46 -6.72
CA PRO A 74 -14.63 6.17 -5.50
C PRO A 74 -13.52 7.21 -5.76
N SER A 75 -13.50 8.27 -4.95
CA SER A 75 -12.46 9.30 -5.05
C SER A 75 -11.09 8.74 -4.69
N PHE A 76 -10.05 9.35 -5.25
CA PHE A 76 -8.67 9.10 -4.82
C PHE A 76 -8.51 9.35 -3.31
N VAL A 77 -7.73 8.47 -2.67
CA VAL A 77 -7.26 8.64 -1.29
C VAL A 77 -5.76 8.38 -1.28
N SER A 78 -4.99 9.34 -0.76
CA SER A 78 -3.55 9.20 -0.60
C SER A 78 -3.21 8.31 0.58
N VAL A 79 -2.11 7.55 0.49
CA VAL A 79 -1.63 6.76 1.63
C VAL A 79 -1.30 7.63 2.85
N MET A 80 -0.81 8.86 2.61
CA MET A 80 -0.49 9.80 3.70
C MET A 80 -1.73 10.34 4.41
N GLU A 81 -2.86 10.45 3.70
CA GLU A 81 -4.14 10.81 4.32
C GLU A 81 -4.58 9.72 5.31
N VAL A 82 -4.52 8.45 4.90
CA VAL A 82 -4.87 7.32 5.76
C VAL A 82 -3.95 7.23 6.99
N LEU A 83 -2.66 7.49 6.83
CA LEU A 83 -1.72 7.52 7.96
C LEU A 83 -2.02 8.65 8.95
N LYS A 84 -2.36 9.85 8.46
CA LYS A 84 -2.76 10.97 9.33
C LYS A 84 -4.06 10.66 10.08
N GLU A 85 -5.07 10.12 9.40
CA GLU A 85 -6.34 9.74 10.04
C GLU A 85 -6.16 8.70 11.16
N LYS A 86 -5.15 7.83 11.05
CA LYS A 86 -4.79 6.84 12.06
C LYS A 86 -3.88 7.37 13.18
N ASN A 87 -3.54 8.66 13.18
CA ASN A 87 -2.56 9.27 14.10
C ASN A 87 -1.19 8.56 14.06
N CYS A 88 -0.77 8.14 12.86
CA CYS A 88 0.52 7.48 12.66
C CYS A 88 1.68 8.48 12.48
N ASP A 89 1.43 9.78 12.47
CA ASP A 89 2.41 10.86 12.24
C ASP A 89 3.59 10.87 13.22
N LYS A 90 3.44 10.22 14.38
CA LYS A 90 4.50 10.06 15.40
C LYS A 90 4.99 8.61 15.56
N THR A 91 4.73 7.77 14.57
CA THR A 91 5.08 6.33 14.61
C THR A 91 6.15 6.00 13.58
N GLU A 92 6.79 4.85 13.73
CA GLU A 92 7.84 4.41 12.80
C GLU A 92 7.32 4.21 11.37
N VAL A 93 6.06 3.77 11.20
CA VAL A 93 5.49 3.53 9.87
C VAL A 93 5.38 4.82 9.04
N TRP A 94 5.24 5.99 9.69
CA TRP A 94 5.26 7.29 9.00
C TRP A 94 6.56 7.49 8.21
N ASN A 95 7.70 7.12 8.80
CA ASN A 95 9.01 7.24 8.16
C ASN A 95 9.27 6.16 7.11
N ARG A 96 8.33 5.22 6.94
CA ARG A 96 8.44 4.08 6.03
C ARG A 96 7.50 4.17 4.84
N ALA A 97 6.54 5.09 4.86
CA ALA A 97 5.64 5.36 3.75
C ALA A 97 6.07 6.61 2.98
N HIS A 98 6.17 6.48 1.66
CA HIS A 98 6.67 7.52 0.77
C HIS A 98 5.67 7.70 -0.37
N ILE A 99 5.50 8.96 -0.81
CA ILE A 99 4.79 9.29 -2.05
C ILE A 99 5.88 9.56 -3.10
N ASP A 100 5.72 8.98 -4.28
CA ASP A 100 6.50 9.29 -5.49
C ASP A 100 5.60 9.99 -6.53
#